data_AF-X0VHJ4-F1
#
_entry.id   AF-X0VHJ4-F1
#
_cell.length_a   1.000
_cell.length_b   1.000
_cell.length_c   1.000
_cell.angle_alpha   90.00
_cell.angle_beta   90.00
_cell.angle_gamma   90.00
#
_symmetry.space_group_name_H-M   'P 1'
#
loop_
_entity.id
_entity.type
_entity.pdbx_description
1 polymer ?
#
loop_
_entity_poly.entity_id
_entity_poly.type
_entity_poly.pdbx_seq_one_letter_code
_entity_poly.pdbx_strand_id
1 'polypeptide(L)'
;NSPFASKFRPVLASESLGENADKAYRLGQEFAKDYPDLHQRAEKIFAFARDKIRYSSDTDQFGFREFAQNADEVAATIEKDGFTYGDCEDYAFLLAVMYKGAGCRSAIVLAPDHAAILVYLPEYDRANRSLSLDGEAGWVWAEATGGNNPLGWMPEQYMGVQLAACEVTDEAMTVLEPPSKSPAAVAQKGGNAGIQISPFFGVIALMWLLPLFRRRR
;
A
#
# COMPACT_ATOMS: atom_id res chain seq x y z
N ASN A 1 -22.97 -5.22 -8.24
CA ASN A 1 -22.00 -6.25 -8.67
C ASN A 1 -20.93 -5.59 -9.52
N SER A 2 -19.86 -5.09 -8.90
CA SER A 2 -18.71 -4.51 -9.59
C SER A 2 -17.69 -5.62 -9.89
N PRO A 3 -17.16 -5.74 -11.12
CA PRO A 3 -16.27 -6.83 -11.52
C PRO A 3 -14.82 -6.71 -11.02
N PHE A 4 -14.51 -5.74 -10.13
CA PHE A 4 -13.13 -5.41 -9.74
C PHE A 4 -12.66 -6.03 -8.40
N ALA A 5 -13.51 -6.74 -7.67
CA ALA A 5 -13.18 -7.29 -6.35
C ALA A 5 -12.39 -8.63 -6.38
N SER A 6 -11.89 -9.08 -7.53
CA SER A 6 -11.45 -10.48 -7.69
C SER A 6 -9.95 -10.76 -7.60
N LYS A 7 -9.06 -9.77 -7.42
CA LYS A 7 -7.62 -9.99 -7.66
C LYS A 7 -6.63 -9.50 -6.61
N PHE A 8 -7.10 -9.05 -5.44
CA PHE A 8 -6.24 -8.85 -4.27
C PHE A 8 -6.36 -10.03 -3.30
N ARG A 9 -5.25 -10.71 -2.96
CA ARG A 9 -5.25 -11.87 -2.05
C ARG A 9 -4.37 -11.58 -0.82
N PRO A 10 -4.97 -11.13 0.30
CA PRO A 10 -4.25 -10.97 1.56
C PRO A 10 -3.58 -12.26 2.07
N VAL A 11 -3.99 -13.41 1.54
CA VAL A 11 -3.41 -14.73 1.82
C VAL A 11 -1.89 -14.75 1.60
N LEU A 12 -1.37 -13.98 0.64
CA LEU A 12 0.08 -13.96 0.36
C LEU A 12 0.90 -13.33 1.49
N ALA A 13 0.34 -12.35 2.22
CA ALA A 13 0.98 -11.84 3.42
C ALA A 13 1.00 -12.90 4.53
N SER A 14 -0.08 -13.68 4.67
CA SER A 14 -0.14 -14.74 5.68
C SER A 14 0.80 -15.93 5.43
N GLU A 15 1.25 -16.12 4.20
CA GLU A 15 2.28 -17.13 3.88
C GLU A 15 3.65 -16.80 4.51
N SER A 16 3.83 -15.57 5.01
CA SER A 16 5.07 -15.10 5.62
C SER A 16 4.88 -14.62 7.08
N LEU A 17 3.76 -14.98 7.71
CA LEU A 17 3.39 -14.61 9.07
C LEU A 17 3.09 -15.83 9.95
N GLY A 18 3.05 -15.63 11.28
CA GLY A 18 2.72 -16.68 12.24
C GLY A 18 3.71 -17.84 12.18
N GLU A 19 3.20 -19.07 12.02
CA GLU A 19 4.02 -20.29 11.88
C GLU A 19 4.87 -20.31 10.60
N ASN A 20 4.51 -19.49 9.60
CA ASN A 20 5.24 -19.38 8.35
C ASN A 20 6.21 -18.17 8.33
N ALA A 21 6.41 -17.51 9.47
CA ALA A 21 7.32 -16.38 9.55
C ALA A 21 8.77 -16.79 9.20
N ASP A 22 9.29 -16.25 8.09
CA ASP A 22 10.64 -16.55 7.60
C ASP A 22 11.48 -15.28 7.42
N LYS A 23 11.91 -14.96 6.20
CA LYS A 23 12.94 -13.97 5.91
C LYS A 23 12.44 -12.54 6.06
N ALA A 24 11.30 -12.20 5.49
CA ALA A 24 10.76 -10.84 5.55
C ALA A 24 10.42 -10.44 7.00
N TYR A 25 9.87 -11.38 7.77
CA TYR A 25 9.56 -11.15 9.18
C TYR A 25 10.85 -10.96 10.00
N ARG A 26 11.87 -11.79 9.79
CA ARG A 26 13.19 -11.66 10.44
C ARG A 26 13.88 -10.35 10.10
N LEU A 27 13.82 -9.89 8.85
CA LEU A 27 14.31 -8.56 8.48
C LEU A 27 13.61 -7.50 9.34
N GLY A 28 12.29 -7.55 9.47
CA GLY A 28 11.54 -6.67 10.38
C GLY A 28 12.09 -6.68 11.82
N GLN A 29 12.38 -7.86 12.36
CA GLN A 29 12.98 -8.00 13.70
C GLN A 29 14.39 -7.41 13.80
N GLU A 30 15.19 -7.50 12.74
CA GLU A 30 16.52 -6.86 12.68
C GLU A 30 16.40 -5.34 12.69
N PHE A 31 15.51 -4.78 11.87
CA PHE A 31 15.19 -3.35 11.93
C PHE A 31 14.70 -2.92 13.32
N ALA A 32 13.95 -3.78 14.03
CA ALA A 32 13.52 -3.48 15.39
C ALA A 32 14.67 -3.42 16.41
N LYS A 33 15.72 -4.22 16.21
CA LYS A 33 16.92 -4.19 17.05
C LYS A 33 17.77 -2.96 16.74
N ASP A 34 17.94 -2.65 15.46
CA ASP A 34 18.80 -1.55 15.00
C ASP A 34 18.18 -0.17 15.21
N TYR A 35 16.84 -0.09 15.17
CA TYR A 35 16.08 1.15 15.34
C TYR A 35 15.05 0.98 16.47
N PRO A 36 15.42 1.24 17.74
CA PRO A 36 14.51 1.10 18.88
C PRO A 36 13.31 2.07 18.86
N ASP A 37 13.47 3.25 18.25
CA ASP A 37 12.40 4.22 18.09
C ASP A 37 11.38 3.78 17.02
N LEU A 38 10.09 3.80 17.34
CA LEU A 38 9.03 3.27 16.47
C LEU A 38 8.92 4.05 15.15
N HIS A 39 8.96 5.38 15.20
CA HIS A 39 8.81 6.22 14.01
C HIS A 39 10.01 6.05 13.09
N GLN A 40 11.23 6.13 13.64
CA GLN A 40 12.47 5.90 12.90
C GLN A 40 12.51 4.50 12.29
N ARG A 41 12.15 3.46 13.05
CA ARG A 41 12.07 2.08 12.57
C ARG A 41 11.14 1.97 11.37
N ALA A 42 9.95 2.55 11.47
CA ALA A 42 8.98 2.50 10.38
C ALA A 42 9.50 3.22 9.13
N GLU A 43 10.12 4.40 9.29
CA GLU A 43 10.75 5.12 8.18
C GLU A 43 11.87 4.31 7.51
N LYS A 44 12.67 3.58 8.29
CA LYS A 44 13.78 2.77 7.78
C LYS A 44 13.30 1.54 7.02
N ILE A 45 12.24 0.89 7.50
CA ILE A 45 11.58 -0.19 6.78
C ILE A 45 10.95 0.33 5.48
N PHE A 46 10.25 1.46 5.54
CA PHE A 46 9.68 2.10 4.37
C PHE A 46 10.75 2.42 3.30
N ALA A 47 11.84 3.06 3.72
CA ALA A 47 12.96 3.39 2.83
C ALA A 47 13.63 2.14 2.25
N PHE A 48 13.76 1.07 3.04
CA PHE A 48 14.28 -0.20 2.55
C PHE A 48 13.44 -0.74 1.38
N ALA A 49 12.12 -0.85 1.52
CA ALA A 49 11.27 -1.33 0.43
C ALA A 49 11.36 -0.43 -0.81
N ARG A 50 11.28 0.90 -0.63
CA ARG A 50 11.40 1.89 -1.70
C ARG A 50 12.72 1.77 -2.47
N ASP A 51 13.82 1.60 -1.76
CA ASP A 51 15.17 1.63 -2.34
C ASP A 51 15.57 0.25 -2.93
N LYS A 52 14.91 -0.83 -2.50
CA LYS A 52 15.26 -2.22 -2.86
C LYS A 52 14.33 -2.85 -3.88
N ILE A 53 13.10 -2.38 -4.01
CA ILE A 53 12.20 -2.83 -5.07
C ILE A 53 12.22 -1.76 -6.16
N ARG A 54 12.40 -2.18 -7.41
CA ARG A 54 12.29 -1.32 -8.58
C ARG A 54 10.93 -1.57 -9.23
N TYR A 55 10.11 -0.53 -9.26
CA TYR A 55 8.77 -0.64 -9.83
C TYR A 55 8.81 -1.15 -11.28
N SER A 56 8.09 -2.23 -11.54
CA SER A 56 7.82 -2.78 -12.87
C SER A 56 6.39 -3.31 -12.86
N SER A 57 5.66 -3.19 -13.97
CA SER A 57 4.34 -3.82 -14.02
C SER A 57 4.48 -5.34 -14.15
N ASP A 58 3.55 -6.11 -13.57
CA ASP A 58 3.50 -7.58 -13.66
C ASP A 58 3.55 -8.10 -15.10
N THR A 59 2.91 -7.35 -16.02
CA THR A 59 2.90 -7.68 -17.45
C THR A 59 4.29 -7.56 -18.07
N ASP A 60 5.10 -6.62 -17.59
CA ASP A 60 6.47 -6.38 -18.07
C ASP A 60 7.50 -7.31 -17.38
N GLN A 61 7.23 -7.77 -16.16
CA GLN A 61 8.18 -8.56 -15.36
C GLN A 61 8.04 -10.08 -15.55
N PHE A 62 6.82 -10.60 -15.58
CA PHE A 62 6.56 -12.05 -15.60
C PHE A 62 5.81 -12.50 -16.86
N GLY A 63 5.33 -11.58 -17.70
CA GLY A 63 4.52 -11.91 -18.88
C GLY A 63 3.12 -12.45 -18.54
N PHE A 64 2.73 -12.39 -17.27
CA PHE A 64 1.41 -12.74 -16.77
C PHE A 64 0.73 -11.49 -16.22
N ARG A 65 -0.61 -11.43 -16.30
CA ARG A 65 -1.33 -10.21 -15.95
C ARG A 65 -1.27 -9.88 -14.46
N GLU A 66 -1.08 -10.88 -13.60
CA GLU A 66 -0.94 -10.75 -12.14
C GLU A 66 -0.15 -11.95 -11.57
N PHE A 67 1.04 -11.71 -11.03
CA PHE A 67 1.84 -12.67 -10.27
C PHE A 67 2.41 -11.94 -9.06
N ALA A 68 1.70 -11.99 -7.93
CA ALA A 68 2.20 -11.43 -6.69
C ALA A 68 3.16 -12.42 -6.02
N GLN A 69 4.39 -11.98 -5.76
CA GLN A 69 5.36 -12.75 -4.99
C GLN A 69 4.97 -12.70 -3.51
N ASN A 70 5.23 -13.77 -2.75
CA ASN A 70 5.09 -13.66 -1.29
C ASN A 70 6.25 -12.84 -0.70
N ALA A 71 6.07 -12.32 0.51
CA ALA A 71 7.04 -11.40 1.10
C ALA A 71 8.43 -12.02 1.30
N ASP A 72 8.50 -13.32 1.59
CA ASP A 72 9.77 -14.02 1.80
C ASP A 72 10.56 -14.24 0.51
N GLU A 73 9.89 -14.47 -0.62
CA GLU A 73 10.52 -14.53 -1.94
C GLU A 73 11.12 -13.18 -2.35
N VAL A 74 10.38 -12.10 -2.10
CA VAL A 74 10.84 -10.71 -2.31
C VAL A 74 12.08 -10.46 -1.44
N ALA A 75 12.02 -10.79 -0.15
CA ALA A 75 13.14 -10.63 0.78
C ALA A 75 14.36 -11.48 0.39
N ALA A 76 14.16 -12.73 0.00
CA ALA A 76 15.24 -13.63 -0.44
C ALA A 76 15.95 -13.10 -1.69
N THR A 77 15.19 -12.53 -2.63
CA THR A 77 15.73 -11.95 -3.86
C THR A 77 16.54 -10.70 -3.55
N ILE A 78 16.02 -9.81 -2.69
CA ILE A 78 16.76 -8.61 -2.24
C ILE A 78 18.06 -8.99 -1.51
N GLU A 79 18.04 -10.00 -0.65
CA GLU A 79 19.23 -10.49 0.06
C GLU A 79 20.30 -11.00 -0.92
N LYS A 80 19.88 -11.77 -1.92
CA LYS A 80 20.77 -12.39 -2.89
C LYS A 80 21.32 -11.42 -3.94
N ASP A 81 20.44 -10.62 -4.53
CA ASP A 81 20.72 -9.82 -5.74
C ASP A 81 20.84 -8.32 -5.42
N GLY A 82 20.56 -7.93 -4.17
CA GLY A 82 20.67 -6.56 -3.66
C GLY A 82 19.48 -5.66 -3.99
N PHE A 83 18.59 -6.09 -4.88
CA PHE A 83 17.32 -5.48 -5.27
C PHE A 83 16.39 -6.53 -5.91
N THR A 84 15.12 -6.19 -6.10
CA THR A 84 14.17 -6.97 -6.93
C THR A 84 13.32 -6.02 -7.77
N TYR A 85 12.53 -6.57 -8.68
CA TYR A 85 11.45 -5.85 -9.35
C TYR A 85 10.12 -6.29 -8.75
N GLY A 86 9.13 -5.40 -8.76
CA GLY A 86 7.78 -5.73 -8.32
C GLY A 86 6.81 -4.58 -8.55
N ASP A 87 5.52 -4.87 -8.39
CA ASP A 87 4.43 -3.90 -8.48
C ASP A 87 3.87 -3.56 -7.10
N CYS A 88 2.75 -2.83 -7.05
CA CYS A 88 2.17 -2.30 -5.81
C CYS A 88 1.95 -3.39 -4.74
N GLU A 89 1.56 -4.58 -5.16
CA GLU A 89 1.27 -5.74 -4.33
C GLU A 89 2.54 -6.25 -3.63
N ASP A 90 3.66 -6.36 -4.36
CA ASP A 90 4.94 -6.80 -3.78
C ASP A 90 5.44 -5.83 -2.70
N TYR A 91 5.32 -4.51 -2.95
CA TYR A 91 5.62 -3.50 -1.92
C TYR A 91 4.71 -3.67 -0.70
N ALA A 92 3.40 -3.79 -0.92
CA ALA A 92 2.42 -3.85 0.15
C ALA A 92 2.63 -5.09 1.03
N PHE A 93 2.87 -6.26 0.44
CA PHE A 93 3.08 -7.50 1.17
C PHE A 93 4.43 -7.52 1.90
N LEU A 94 5.52 -7.08 1.26
CA LEU A 94 6.81 -6.98 1.95
C LEU A 94 6.71 -6.04 3.16
N LEU A 95 6.12 -4.86 2.99
CA LEU A 95 5.96 -3.89 4.07
C LEU A 95 5.05 -4.41 5.19
N ALA A 96 3.94 -5.07 4.85
CA ALA A 96 3.05 -5.70 5.84
C ALA A 96 3.82 -6.63 6.78
N VAL A 97 4.61 -7.53 6.20
CA VAL A 97 5.33 -8.56 6.94
C VAL A 97 6.51 -7.98 7.72
N MET A 98 7.27 -7.07 7.10
CA MET A 98 8.38 -6.40 7.78
C MET A 98 7.89 -5.54 8.96
N TYR A 99 6.82 -4.75 8.79
CA TYR A 99 6.24 -3.98 9.89
C TYR A 99 5.77 -4.88 11.02
N LYS A 100 5.10 -5.99 10.70
CA LYS A 100 4.65 -6.95 11.69
C LYS A 100 5.82 -7.56 12.48
N GLY A 101 6.86 -8.02 11.79
CA GLY A 101 8.09 -8.51 12.42
C GLY A 101 8.84 -7.45 13.23
N ALA A 102 8.70 -6.19 12.84
CA ALA A 102 9.26 -5.04 13.53
C ALA A 102 8.43 -4.57 14.74
N GLY A 103 7.32 -5.23 15.05
CA GLY A 103 6.42 -4.85 16.15
C GLY A 103 5.54 -3.63 15.84
N CYS A 104 5.43 -3.22 14.58
CA CYS A 104 4.48 -2.21 14.13
C CYS A 104 3.14 -2.87 13.78
N ARG A 105 2.03 -2.20 14.08
CA ARG A 105 0.72 -2.57 13.51
C ARG A 105 0.62 -1.99 12.11
N SER A 106 0.06 -2.76 11.18
CA SER A 106 -0.11 -2.34 9.79
C SER A 106 -1.41 -2.87 9.22
N ALA A 107 -1.95 -2.22 8.19
CA ALA A 107 -3.18 -2.63 7.53
C ALA A 107 -3.05 -2.48 6.02
N ILE A 108 -3.49 -3.46 5.26
CA ILE A 108 -3.49 -3.37 3.80
C ILE A 108 -4.72 -2.57 3.36
N VAL A 109 -4.51 -1.58 2.48
CA VAL A 109 -5.55 -0.74 1.89
C VAL A 109 -5.76 -1.12 0.44
N LEU A 110 -7.03 -1.24 0.07
CA LEU A 110 -7.47 -1.45 -1.31
C LEU A 110 -8.11 -0.17 -1.83
N ALA A 111 -7.43 0.43 -2.80
CA ALA A 111 -7.94 1.51 -3.60
C ALA A 111 -8.29 1.01 -5.01
N PRO A 112 -9.11 1.75 -5.78
CA PRO A 112 -9.35 1.40 -7.18
C PRO A 112 -8.01 1.30 -7.94
N ASP A 113 -7.77 0.12 -8.51
CA ASP A 113 -6.57 -0.24 -9.28
C ASP A 113 -5.24 -0.10 -8.51
N HIS A 114 -5.24 -0.15 -7.18
CA HIS A 114 -4.03 0.06 -6.38
C HIS A 114 -4.08 -0.58 -4.99
N ALA A 115 -2.96 -1.15 -4.55
CA ALA A 115 -2.76 -1.65 -3.21
C ALA A 115 -1.73 -0.78 -2.47
N ALA A 116 -2.01 -0.47 -1.21
CA ALA A 116 -1.09 0.24 -0.33
C ALA A 116 -1.14 -0.37 1.08
N ILE A 117 -0.28 0.12 1.96
CA ILE A 117 -0.26 -0.26 3.37
C ILE A 117 -0.41 0.98 4.24
N LEU A 118 -1.11 0.84 5.35
CA LEU A 118 -1.09 1.76 6.49
C LEU A 118 -0.18 1.20 7.56
N VAL A 119 0.51 2.07 8.26
CA VAL A 119 1.24 1.73 9.49
C VAL A 119 0.71 2.58 10.64
N TYR A 120 0.48 1.97 11.78
CA TYR A 120 0.01 2.66 12.98
C TYR A 120 1.20 3.35 13.67
N LEU A 121 1.25 4.67 13.55
CA LEU A 121 2.28 5.52 14.12
C LEU A 121 1.60 6.71 14.83
N PRO A 122 1.13 6.52 16.07
CA PRO A 122 0.53 7.60 16.83
C PRO A 122 1.54 8.75 16.95
N GLU A 123 1.04 9.98 16.86
CA GLU A 123 1.83 11.23 16.97
C GLU A 123 2.86 11.47 15.85
N TYR A 124 2.86 10.67 14.78
CA TYR A 124 3.72 10.91 13.63
C TYR A 124 3.31 12.18 12.87
N ASP A 125 4.17 13.20 12.89
CA ASP A 125 3.87 14.56 12.43
C ASP A 125 4.33 14.86 10.99
N ARG A 126 5.08 13.95 10.37
CA ARG A 126 5.61 14.09 9.00
C ARG A 126 4.63 13.65 7.92
N ALA A 127 3.50 13.05 8.30
CA ALA A 127 2.47 12.64 7.34
C ALA A 127 1.68 13.85 6.82
N ASN A 128 1.36 13.87 5.53
CA ASN A 128 0.50 14.91 4.98
C ASN A 128 -0.96 14.76 5.44
N ARG A 129 -1.34 13.57 5.91
CA ARG A 129 -2.67 13.22 6.44
C ARG A 129 -2.54 12.24 7.59
N SER A 130 -3.31 12.49 8.65
CA SER A 130 -3.59 11.50 9.69
C SER A 130 -4.85 10.73 9.31
N LEU A 131 -4.78 9.41 9.36
CA LEU A 131 -5.88 8.52 9.02
C LEU A 131 -6.41 7.82 10.27
N SER A 132 -7.64 7.32 10.17
CA SER A 132 -8.24 6.46 11.18
C SER A 132 -8.70 5.16 10.55
N LEU A 133 -8.50 4.04 11.23
CA LEU A 133 -9.02 2.73 10.86
C LEU A 133 -9.94 2.25 11.98
N ASP A 134 -11.18 1.88 11.66
CA ASP A 134 -12.19 1.45 12.64
C ASP A 134 -12.37 2.39 13.84
N GLY A 135 -12.22 3.70 13.58
CA GLY A 135 -12.35 4.76 14.58
C GLY A 135 -11.08 5.03 15.41
N GLU A 136 -10.04 4.21 15.26
CA GLU A 136 -8.73 4.45 15.89
C GLU A 136 -7.89 5.37 15.00
N ALA A 137 -7.49 6.53 15.52
CA ALA A 137 -6.62 7.48 14.82
C ALA A 137 -5.14 7.17 15.04
N GLY A 138 -4.28 7.62 14.13
CA GLY A 138 -2.83 7.41 14.20
C GLY A 138 -2.28 6.53 13.08
N TRP A 139 -3.10 6.23 12.06
CA TRP A 139 -2.67 5.48 10.90
C TRP A 139 -2.05 6.40 9.85
N VAL A 140 -0.97 5.94 9.24
CA VAL A 140 -0.14 6.69 8.30
C VAL A 140 -0.05 5.92 6.99
N TRP A 141 -0.24 6.62 5.86
CA TRP A 141 -0.10 6.06 4.52
C TRP A 141 1.36 5.67 4.23
N ALA A 142 1.59 4.45 3.78
CA ALA A 142 2.93 3.90 3.57
C ALA A 142 3.06 3.22 2.20
N GLU A 143 2.89 3.98 1.13
CA GLU A 143 3.12 3.51 -0.24
C GLU A 143 4.55 3.83 -0.73
N ALA A 144 5.36 2.79 -0.92
CA ALA A 144 6.77 2.91 -1.28
C ALA A 144 7.07 2.78 -2.79
N THR A 145 6.03 2.71 -3.63
CA THR A 145 6.13 2.59 -5.11
C THR A 145 6.75 3.83 -5.75
N GLY A 146 6.48 5.01 -5.17
CA GLY A 146 7.02 6.29 -5.63
C GLY A 146 8.44 6.51 -5.13
N GLY A 147 9.42 6.58 -6.04
CA GLY A 147 10.85 6.68 -5.69
C GLY A 147 11.24 7.89 -4.84
N ASN A 148 10.40 8.93 -4.74
CA ASN A 148 10.66 10.14 -3.94
C ASN A 148 9.62 10.39 -2.83
N ASN A 149 8.59 9.55 -2.72
CA ASN A 149 7.53 9.79 -1.73
C ASN A 149 8.03 9.42 -0.33
N PRO A 150 7.92 10.31 0.67
CA PRO A 150 8.25 9.96 2.04
C PRO A 150 7.12 9.13 2.67
N LEU A 151 7.44 8.41 3.75
CA LEU A 151 6.44 7.78 4.61
C LEU A 151 5.43 8.83 5.09
N GLY A 152 4.15 8.53 4.92
CA GLY A 152 3.03 9.41 5.28
C GLY A 152 2.58 10.34 4.17
N TRP A 153 3.13 10.22 2.96
CA TRP A 153 2.60 10.94 1.79
C TRP A 153 1.45 10.16 1.15
N MET A 154 0.21 10.59 1.41
CA MET A 154 -0.98 10.07 0.76
C MET A 154 -1.27 10.82 -0.56
N PRO A 155 -1.54 10.14 -1.68
CA PRO A 155 -1.98 10.76 -2.92
C PRO A 155 -3.32 11.51 -2.78
N GLU A 156 -3.44 12.68 -3.41
CA GLU A 156 -4.66 13.52 -3.33
C GLU A 156 -5.92 12.80 -3.81
N GLN A 157 -5.81 11.94 -4.83
CA GLN A 157 -6.94 11.19 -5.39
C GLN A 157 -7.60 10.23 -4.39
N TYR A 158 -6.88 9.85 -3.33
CA TYR A 158 -7.40 8.98 -2.28
C TYR A 158 -7.85 9.77 -1.05
N MET A 159 -7.58 11.07 -0.99
CA MET A 159 -8.00 11.91 0.14
C MET A 159 -9.51 12.14 0.12
N GLY A 160 -10.16 11.94 1.27
CA GLY A 160 -11.61 12.08 1.41
C GLY A 160 -12.41 10.92 0.79
N VAL A 161 -11.73 9.89 0.29
CA VAL A 161 -12.35 8.66 -0.20
C VAL A 161 -12.33 7.62 0.92
N GLN A 162 -13.45 6.95 1.12
CA GLN A 162 -13.52 5.81 2.02
C GLN A 162 -12.93 4.59 1.31
N LEU A 163 -11.79 4.11 1.81
CA LEU A 163 -11.08 2.95 1.26
C LEU A 163 -11.29 1.73 2.15
N ALA A 164 -11.35 0.55 1.54
CA ALA A 164 -11.38 -0.70 2.29
C ALA A 164 -9.97 -0.98 2.82
N ALA A 165 -9.87 -1.31 4.10
CA ALA A 165 -8.61 -1.65 4.75
C ALA A 165 -8.79 -2.85 5.67
N CYS A 166 -7.75 -3.66 5.81
CA CYS A 166 -7.74 -4.83 6.69
C CYS A 166 -6.45 -4.87 7.48
N GLU A 167 -6.54 -4.86 8.82
CA GLU A 167 -5.37 -4.95 9.69
C GLU A 167 -4.68 -6.31 9.52
N VAL A 168 -3.36 -6.27 9.43
CA VAL A 168 -2.49 -7.45 9.28
C VAL A 168 -2.34 -8.10 10.65
N THR A 169 -2.87 -9.31 10.78
CA THR A 169 -2.79 -10.13 12.00
C THR A 169 -1.88 -11.34 11.78
N ASP A 170 -1.46 -11.99 12.86
CA ASP A 170 -0.61 -13.21 12.79
C ASP A 170 -1.41 -14.45 12.33
N GLU A 171 -2.73 -14.36 12.36
CA GLU A 171 -3.62 -15.42 11.92
C GLU A 171 -3.68 -15.41 10.38
N ALA A 172 -3.59 -16.60 9.78
CA ALA A 172 -3.68 -16.72 8.33
C ALA A 172 -4.97 -16.06 7.85
N MET A 173 -4.84 -14.96 7.10
CA MET A 173 -5.98 -14.17 6.65
C MET A 173 -6.86 -15.07 5.80
N THR A 174 -7.95 -15.58 6.38
CA THR A 174 -8.94 -16.36 5.64
C THR A 174 -9.41 -15.50 4.47
N VAL A 175 -9.35 -16.07 3.27
CA VAL A 175 -9.82 -15.46 2.01
C VAL A 175 -11.00 -14.54 2.30
N LEU A 176 -10.83 -13.24 2.08
CA LEU A 176 -11.90 -12.26 2.23
C LEU A 176 -13.03 -12.67 1.29
N GLU A 177 -14.12 -13.25 1.83
CA GLU A 177 -15.39 -13.20 1.13
C GLU A 177 -15.75 -11.71 0.97
N PRO A 178 -16.28 -11.30 -0.20
CA PRO A 178 -16.73 -9.94 -0.42
C PRO A 178 -17.70 -9.56 0.71
N PRO A 179 -17.44 -8.48 1.45
CA PRO A 179 -18.01 -8.30 2.77
C PRO A 179 -19.53 -8.11 2.70
N SER A 180 -20.27 -8.94 3.43
CA SER A 180 -21.70 -8.76 3.73
C SER A 180 -21.95 -7.77 4.89
N LYS A 181 -20.88 -7.21 5.48
CA LYS A 181 -20.91 -6.16 6.49
C LYS A 181 -20.16 -4.94 6.00
N SER A 182 -20.69 -3.76 6.31
CA SER A 182 -20.17 -2.46 5.87
C SER A 182 -18.63 -2.37 6.04
N PRO A 183 -17.89 -1.96 4.99
CA PRO A 183 -16.43 -1.90 5.04
C PRO A 183 -15.93 -0.94 6.13
N ALA A 184 -14.80 -1.32 6.75
CA ALA A 184 -14.02 -0.49 7.65
C ALA A 184 -13.71 0.85 6.97
N ALA A 185 -14.15 1.93 7.59
CA ALA A 185 -14.18 3.25 7.02
C ALA A 185 -12.92 4.03 7.37
N VAL A 186 -12.07 4.34 6.39
CA VAL A 186 -11.06 5.40 6.59
C VAL A 186 -11.78 6.75 6.58
N ALA A 187 -11.84 7.42 7.74
CA ALA A 187 -12.53 8.71 7.91
C ALA A 187 -11.57 9.85 8.30
N GLN A 188 -11.87 11.04 7.81
CA GLN A 188 -11.13 12.29 8.05
C GLN A 188 -11.61 13.00 9.33
N LYS A 189 -10.73 13.74 10.01
CA LYS A 189 -11.13 14.83 10.92
C LYS A 189 -11.24 16.15 10.15
N GLY A 190 -12.47 16.68 10.09
CA GLY A 190 -12.91 17.67 9.11
C GLY A 190 -12.18 19.02 9.10
N GLY A 191 -11.93 19.50 7.88
CA GLY A 191 -11.58 20.87 7.54
C GLY A 191 -12.27 21.24 6.22
N ASN A 192 -12.99 22.36 6.24
CA ASN A 192 -13.91 22.86 5.20
C ASN A 192 -13.23 22.98 3.82
N ALA A 193 -13.70 22.25 2.80
CA ALA A 193 -13.12 22.27 1.46
C ALA A 193 -14.13 22.83 0.44
N GLY A 194 -13.88 24.08 0.03
CA GLY A 194 -14.45 24.64 -1.19
C GLY A 194 -13.93 23.88 -2.42
N ILE A 195 -14.79 23.71 -3.41
CA ILE A 195 -14.52 22.95 -4.63
C ILE A 195 -13.45 23.67 -5.46
N GLN A 196 -12.22 23.18 -5.44
CA GLN A 196 -11.18 23.57 -6.39
C GLN A 196 -11.01 22.44 -7.42
N ILE A 197 -11.58 22.65 -8.60
CA ILE A 197 -11.37 21.76 -9.75
C ILE A 197 -9.97 22.05 -10.31
N SER A 198 -9.07 21.08 -10.17
CA SER A 198 -7.72 21.15 -10.73
C SER A 198 -7.76 21.33 -12.25
N PRO A 199 -6.92 22.21 -12.83
CA PRO A 199 -6.90 22.50 -14.27
C PRO A 199 -6.53 21.30 -15.15
N PHE A 200 -6.04 20.20 -14.57
CA PHE A 200 -5.66 18.98 -15.30
C PHE A 200 -6.88 18.25 -15.92
N PHE A 201 -8.02 18.22 -15.21
CA PHE A 201 -9.24 17.56 -15.72
C PHE A 201 -9.89 18.33 -16.88
N GLY A 202 -9.66 19.66 -16.96
CA GLY A 202 -10.12 20.47 -18.09
C GLY A 202 -9.42 20.10 -19.40
N VAL A 203 -8.14 19.70 -19.34
CA VAL A 203 -7.35 19.32 -20.51
C VAL A 203 -7.79 17.95 -21.05
N ILE A 204 -8.06 16.98 -20.16
CA ILE A 204 -8.55 15.65 -20.56
C ILE A 204 -9.94 15.75 -21.23
N ALA A 205 -10.84 16.56 -20.68
CA ALA A 205 -12.15 16.81 -21.28
C ALA A 205 -12.03 17.47 -22.67
N LEU A 206 -11.08 18.40 -22.85
CA LEU A 206 -10.83 19.05 -24.14
C LEU A 206 -10.25 18.08 -25.18
N MET A 207 -9.34 17.18 -24.77
CA MET A 207 -8.73 16.19 -25.67
C MET A 207 -9.72 15.12 -26.14
N TRP A 208 -10.75 14.80 -25.33
CA TRP A 208 -11.84 13.90 -25.71
C TRP A 208 -12.85 14.50 -26.72
N LEU A 209 -12.87 15.83 -26.91
CA LEU A 209 -13.76 16.51 -27.86
C LEU A 209 -13.13 16.69 -29.26
N LEU A 210 -11.81 16.59 -29.38
CA LEU A 210 -11.09 16.73 -30.65
C LEU A 210 -11.41 15.67 -31.74
N PRO A 211 -11.80 14.41 -31.44
CA PRO A 211 -12.15 13.44 -32.47
C PRO A 211 -13.49 13.76 -33.17
N LEU A 212 -14.37 14.55 -32.53
CA LEU A 212 -15.70 14.86 -33.05
C LEU A 212 -15.68 15.87 -34.21
N PHE A 213 -14.55 16.56 -34.43
CA PHE A 213 -14.38 17.53 -35.51
C PHE A 213 -13.59 17.02 -36.73
N ARG A 214 -13.10 15.77 -36.72
CA ARG A 214 -12.28 15.20 -37.82
C ARG A 214 -13.01 14.25 -38.77
N ARG A 215 -14.34 14.33 -38.88
CA ARG A 215 -15.09 13.62 -39.93
C ARG A 215 -16.06 14.53 -40.67
N ARG A 216 -15.52 15.40 -41.53
CA ARG A 216 -16.19 15.99 -42.70
C ARG A 216 -15.19 16.71 -43.62
N ARG A 217 -14.58 15.94 -44.52
CA ARG A 217 -14.39 16.25 -45.96
C ARG A 217 -13.68 15.07 -46.61
#